data_AF-A0A5J6JD63-F1
#
_entry.id   AF-A0A5J6JD63-F1
#
_cell.length_a   1.000
_cell.length_b   1.000
_cell.length_c   1.000
_cell.angle_alpha   90.00
_cell.angle_beta   90.00
_cell.angle_gamma   90.00
#
_symmetry.space_group_name_H-M   'P 1'
#
loop_
_entity.id
_entity.type
_entity.pdbx_description
1 polymer ?
#
loop_
_entity_poly.entity_id
_entity_poly.type
_entity_poly.pdbx_seq_one_letter_code
_entity_poly.pdbx_strand_id
1 'polypeptide(L)'
;MGSESGRVKRGEQSRISQWLRRRPKPSPEDPERAREALLLSAAAAGLPLAPAAHPAGYRCSCDRIGCPTPARHPLSFAWQTQSTTDRAQIERWARNQPQANFITATGMVHDVLDVPLEAGASALDRLLAAGVEVGPVAESGGTGDQARMLFFTATRGTPEDEDEWWPCELDCHPETMDEHPGLRWHCRGSYVLVPPAALPGDLAVTWIRGTEHPLPDPLTLLETLTDACAAYAVAADRSPSAAWPLSR
;
A
#
# COMPACT_ATOMS: atom_id res chain seq x y z
N MET A 1 -14.81 -73.11 22.74
CA MET A 1 -15.29 -71.85 23.35
C MET A 1 -14.20 -70.82 23.07
N GLY A 2 -14.25 -69.97 22.04
CA GLY A 2 -15.38 -69.22 21.53
C GLY A 2 -15.41 -67.86 22.21
N SER A 3 -14.55 -66.93 21.76
CA SER A 3 -14.70 -65.50 22.04
C SER A 3 -13.97 -64.69 20.96
N GLU A 4 -14.77 -64.16 20.05
CA GLU A 4 -14.44 -63.15 19.05
C GLU A 4 -14.06 -61.80 19.67
N SER A 5 -13.49 -60.97 18.80
CA SER A 5 -13.75 -59.52 18.65
C SER A 5 -12.58 -58.60 18.99
N GLY A 6 -12.10 -57.92 17.96
CA GLY A 6 -11.14 -56.81 18.11
C GLY A 6 -10.48 -56.37 16.81
N ARG A 7 -11.17 -56.40 15.67
CA ARG A 7 -10.66 -55.86 14.39
C ARG A 7 -10.61 -54.34 14.49
N VAL A 8 -9.43 -53.78 14.76
CA VAL A 8 -9.17 -52.33 14.75
C VAL A 8 -9.35 -51.83 13.33
N LYS A 9 -10.41 -51.03 13.10
CA LYS A 9 -10.66 -50.32 11.84
C LYS A 9 -9.61 -49.23 11.68
N ARG A 10 -8.85 -49.29 10.58
CA ARG A 10 -8.04 -48.17 10.06
C ARG A 10 -8.96 -46.97 9.86
N GLY A 11 -8.72 -45.91 10.63
CA GLY A 11 -9.42 -44.64 10.49
C GLY A 11 -9.31 -44.10 9.07
N GLU A 12 -10.45 -43.67 8.55
CA GLU A 12 -10.61 -42.99 7.28
C GLU A 12 -9.66 -41.80 7.21
N GLN A 13 -8.72 -41.86 6.26
CA GLN A 13 -7.92 -40.72 5.89
C GLN A 13 -8.85 -39.65 5.33
N SER A 14 -8.95 -38.54 6.05
CA SER A 14 -9.72 -37.35 5.73
C SER A 14 -9.56 -36.96 4.25
N ARG A 15 -10.62 -37.16 3.47
CA ARG A 15 -10.74 -36.79 2.05
C ARG A 15 -10.98 -35.30 1.84
N ILE A 16 -10.48 -34.44 2.74
CA ILE A 16 -10.77 -32.99 2.73
C ILE A 16 -9.54 -32.15 2.29
N SER A 17 -8.40 -32.75 1.98
CA SER A 17 -7.17 -32.00 1.63
C SER A 17 -6.76 -31.98 0.14
N GLN A 18 -7.65 -32.37 -0.79
CA GLN A 18 -7.32 -32.43 -2.22
C GLN A 18 -7.85 -31.27 -3.08
N TRP A 19 -8.71 -30.38 -2.55
CA TRP A 19 -9.26 -29.27 -3.35
C TRP A 19 -8.38 -27.99 -3.34
N LEU A 20 -7.37 -27.92 -2.46
CA LEU A 20 -6.43 -26.78 -2.37
C LEU A 20 -5.18 -26.92 -3.26
N ARG A 21 -5.14 -27.86 -4.22
CA ARG A 21 -4.03 -27.95 -5.18
C ARG A 21 -4.49 -28.04 -6.62
N ARG A 22 -4.67 -26.85 -7.21
CA ARG A 22 -4.09 -26.38 -8.49
C ARG A 22 -4.98 -25.27 -9.01
N ARG A 23 -4.78 -24.04 -8.51
CA ARG A 23 -5.12 -22.86 -9.31
C ARG A 23 -4.23 -22.94 -10.56
N PRO A 24 -4.77 -22.95 -11.78
CA PRO A 24 -3.95 -22.87 -12.98
C PRO A 24 -3.07 -21.63 -12.85
N LYS A 25 -1.75 -21.78 -12.98
CA LYS A 25 -0.85 -20.63 -13.07
C LYS A 25 -1.30 -19.86 -14.32
N PRO A 26 -1.82 -18.63 -14.22
CA PRO A 26 -2.14 -17.86 -15.40
C PRO A 26 -0.86 -17.81 -16.25
N SER A 27 -0.99 -18.01 -17.57
CA SER A 27 0.12 -17.71 -18.48
C SER A 27 0.60 -16.30 -18.16
N PRO A 28 1.91 -16.01 -18.15
CA PRO A 28 2.36 -14.67 -17.88
C PRO A 28 1.72 -13.78 -18.95
N GLU A 29 0.72 -13.00 -18.53
CA GLU A 29 0.34 -11.82 -19.29
C GLU A 29 1.63 -11.02 -19.49
N ASP A 30 1.76 -10.41 -20.66
CA ASP A 30 2.84 -9.46 -20.91
C ASP A 30 2.94 -8.50 -19.70
N PRO A 31 4.07 -8.49 -18.96
CA PRO A 31 4.19 -7.71 -17.72
C PRO A 31 3.86 -6.22 -17.92
N GLU A 32 4.15 -5.69 -19.12
CA GLU A 32 3.81 -4.30 -19.46
C GLU A 32 2.30 -4.12 -19.58
N ARG A 33 1.61 -5.08 -20.21
CA ARG A 33 0.15 -5.09 -20.33
C ARG A 33 -0.54 -5.28 -18.98
N ALA A 34 0.00 -6.14 -18.11
CA ALA A 34 -0.52 -6.33 -16.76
C ALA A 34 -0.36 -5.05 -15.92
N ARG A 35 0.79 -4.38 -16.02
CA ARG A 35 1.02 -3.07 -15.40
C ARG A 35 0.05 -2.01 -15.92
N GLU A 36 -0.11 -1.90 -17.24
CA GLU A 36 -1.04 -0.96 -17.84
C GLU A 36 -2.48 -1.20 -17.35
N ALA A 37 -2.91 -2.46 -17.27
CA ALA A 37 -4.23 -2.81 -16.75
C ALA A 37 -4.43 -2.37 -15.29
N LEU A 38 -3.42 -2.52 -14.43
CA LEU A 38 -3.47 -2.05 -13.04
C LEU A 38 -3.58 -0.52 -12.94
N LEU A 39 -2.82 0.21 -13.76
CA LEU A 39 -2.90 1.68 -13.81
C LEU A 39 -4.28 2.15 -14.28
N LEU A 40 -4.84 1.50 -15.31
CA LEU A 40 -6.18 1.79 -15.80
C LEU A 40 -7.27 1.43 -14.77
N SER A 41 -7.07 0.36 -14.00
CA SER A 41 -7.97 0.00 -12.90
C SER A 41 -7.96 1.04 -11.78
N ALA A 42 -6.78 1.58 -11.44
CA ALA A 42 -6.66 2.66 -10.47
C ALA A 42 -7.36 3.94 -10.94
N ALA A 43 -7.15 4.33 -12.20
CA ALA A 43 -7.82 5.50 -12.78
C ALA A 43 -9.34 5.32 -12.90
N ALA A 44 -9.80 4.12 -13.25
CA ALA A 44 -11.23 3.79 -13.28
C ALA A 44 -11.88 3.83 -11.90
N ALA A 45 -11.11 3.54 -10.83
CA ALA A 45 -11.53 3.72 -9.44
C ALA A 45 -11.47 5.19 -8.96
N GLY A 46 -11.16 6.14 -9.86
CA GLY A 46 -11.15 7.57 -9.56
C GLY A 46 -9.84 8.10 -8.99
N LEU A 47 -8.77 7.30 -8.95
CA LEU A 47 -7.45 7.73 -8.48
C LEU A 47 -6.74 8.52 -9.59
N PRO A 48 -6.54 9.85 -9.46
CA PRO A 48 -5.87 10.63 -10.49
C PRO A 48 -4.36 10.30 -10.49
N LEU A 49 -3.79 9.98 -11.64
CA LEU A 49 -2.41 9.48 -11.75
C LEU A 49 -1.47 10.49 -12.41
N ALA A 50 -0.23 10.54 -11.96
CA ALA A 50 0.88 11.22 -12.63
C ALA A 50 2.17 10.37 -12.63
N PRO A 51 3.06 10.51 -13.63
CA PRO A 51 4.32 9.80 -13.66
C PRO A 51 5.25 10.17 -12.51
N ALA A 52 5.96 9.17 -12.00
CA ALA A 52 6.88 9.28 -10.88
C ALA A 52 8.23 8.60 -11.19
N ALA A 53 9.24 9.01 -10.44
CA ALA A 53 10.58 8.46 -10.53
C ALA A 53 10.58 6.98 -10.19
N HIS A 54 11.53 6.25 -10.76
CA HIS A 54 11.71 4.82 -10.56
C HIS A 54 13.17 4.49 -10.23
N PRO A 55 13.47 3.27 -9.77
CA PRO A 55 14.84 2.86 -9.52
C PRO A 55 15.60 2.71 -10.84
N ALA A 56 16.77 3.31 -10.94
CA ALA A 56 17.68 3.21 -12.08
C ALA A 56 19.05 2.69 -11.58
N GLY A 57 19.20 1.36 -11.52
CA GLY A 57 20.33 0.71 -10.86
C GLY A 57 20.37 1.07 -9.37
N TYR A 58 21.50 1.60 -8.90
CA TYR A 58 21.67 2.07 -7.51
C TYR A 58 21.27 3.55 -7.31
N ARG A 59 20.52 4.14 -8.24
CA ARG A 59 20.14 5.56 -8.24
C ARG A 59 18.65 5.75 -8.47
N CYS A 60 18.19 6.98 -8.26
CA CYS A 60 16.87 7.42 -8.70
C CYS A 60 16.93 7.83 -10.17
N SER A 61 15.87 7.56 -10.95
CA SER A 61 15.75 7.97 -12.35
C SER A 61 15.70 9.48 -12.59
N CYS A 62 15.75 10.29 -11.53
CA CYS A 62 15.78 11.76 -11.62
C CYS A 62 17.20 12.34 -11.76
N ASP A 63 18.22 11.48 -11.79
CA ASP A 63 19.65 11.81 -11.88
C ASP A 63 20.21 12.73 -10.78
N ARG A 64 19.40 13.09 -9.78
CA ARG A 64 19.83 13.86 -8.61
C ARG A 64 20.71 12.99 -7.72
N ILE A 65 21.96 13.42 -7.56
CA ILE A 65 22.87 12.87 -6.53
C ILE A 65 22.28 13.19 -5.15
N GLY A 66 22.14 12.18 -4.31
CA GLY A 66 21.52 12.34 -2.99
C GLY A 66 20.02 12.66 -3.04
N CYS A 67 19.29 12.06 -3.99
CA CYS A 67 17.83 12.13 -4.00
C CYS A 67 17.28 11.72 -2.61
N PRO A 68 16.49 12.57 -1.93
CA PRO A 68 16.01 12.29 -0.58
C PRO A 68 14.94 11.18 -0.55
N THR A 69 14.19 11.01 -1.65
CA THR A 69 13.12 10.02 -1.77
C THR A 69 13.28 9.18 -3.05
N PRO A 70 14.33 8.34 -3.15
CA PRO A 70 14.64 7.60 -4.37
C PRO A 70 13.44 6.78 -4.86
N ALA A 71 13.10 6.93 -6.14
CA ALA A 71 12.01 6.25 -6.83
C ALA A 71 10.59 6.48 -6.27
N ARG A 72 10.39 7.51 -5.43
CA ARG A 72 9.10 7.78 -4.77
C ARG A 72 8.46 9.12 -5.14
N HIS A 73 9.22 10.04 -5.75
CA HIS A 73 8.73 11.38 -6.05
C HIS A 73 8.15 11.51 -7.47
N PRO A 74 7.20 12.44 -7.70
CA PRO A 74 6.72 12.79 -9.03
C PRO A 74 7.85 13.29 -9.95
N LEU A 75 7.70 13.09 -11.26
CA LEU A 75 8.67 13.61 -12.24
C LEU A 75 8.53 15.12 -12.49
N SER A 76 7.34 15.67 -12.26
CA SER A 76 7.00 17.05 -12.54
C SER A 76 6.64 17.78 -11.24
N PHE A 77 7.09 19.02 -11.09
CA PHE A 77 6.65 19.89 -9.99
C PHE A 77 5.18 20.30 -10.10
N ALA A 78 4.59 20.17 -11.30
CA ALA A 78 3.17 20.43 -11.55
C ALA A 78 2.33 19.14 -11.44
N TRP A 79 2.77 18.17 -10.64
CA TRP A 79 2.11 16.86 -10.54
C TRP A 79 0.66 16.95 -10.09
N GLN A 80 0.32 17.92 -9.23
CA GLN A 80 -1.05 18.13 -8.75
C GLN A 80 -2.01 18.41 -9.92
N THR A 81 -1.63 19.33 -10.80
CA THR A 81 -2.47 19.75 -11.94
C THR A 81 -2.36 18.81 -13.13
N GLN A 82 -1.29 18.01 -13.20
CA GLN A 82 -1.10 17.00 -14.25
C GLN A 82 -1.74 15.65 -13.91
N SER A 83 -2.05 15.39 -12.64
CA SER A 83 -2.68 14.13 -12.23
C SER A 83 -4.06 13.98 -12.88
N THR A 84 -4.32 12.83 -13.49
CA THR A 84 -5.54 12.62 -14.28
C THR A 84 -6.03 11.19 -14.25
N THR A 85 -7.32 11.00 -14.49
CA THR A 85 -7.95 9.70 -14.75
C THR A 85 -8.17 9.45 -16.25
N ASP A 86 -7.71 10.35 -17.13
CA ASP A 86 -7.82 10.18 -18.58
C ASP A 86 -7.05 8.94 -19.05
N ARG A 87 -7.83 7.96 -19.55
CA ARG A 87 -7.32 6.70 -20.07
C ARG A 87 -6.26 6.87 -21.16
N ALA A 88 -6.51 7.72 -22.15
CA ALA A 88 -5.60 7.89 -23.29
C ALA A 88 -4.28 8.55 -22.85
N GLN A 89 -4.33 9.44 -21.86
CA GLN A 89 -3.15 10.00 -21.22
C GLN A 89 -2.32 8.93 -20.51
N ILE A 90 -2.98 8.10 -19.68
CA ILE A 90 -2.32 7.06 -18.88
C ILE A 90 -1.70 6.00 -19.78
N GLU A 91 -2.42 5.50 -20.78
CA GLU A 91 -1.88 4.54 -21.75
C GLU A 91 -0.66 5.10 -22.48
N ARG A 92 -0.70 6.40 -22.84
CA ARG A 92 0.44 7.07 -23.49
C ARG A 92 1.66 7.14 -22.58
N TRP A 93 1.48 7.48 -21.30
CA TRP A 93 2.58 7.46 -20.33
C TRP A 93 3.10 6.05 -20.10
N ALA A 94 2.22 5.07 -19.89
CA ALA A 94 2.61 3.69 -19.64
C ALA A 94 3.45 3.10 -20.78
N ARG A 95 3.07 3.38 -22.04
CA ARG A 95 3.79 2.93 -23.24
C ARG A 95 5.12 3.65 -23.48
N ASN A 96 5.16 4.96 -23.28
CA ASN A 96 6.37 5.75 -23.55
C ASN A 96 7.39 5.70 -22.40
N GLN A 97 6.96 5.33 -21.19
CA GLN A 97 7.78 5.26 -19.99
C GLN A 97 7.48 3.95 -19.22
N PRO A 98 7.88 2.79 -19.75
CA PRO A 98 7.52 1.48 -19.20
C PRO A 98 8.06 1.25 -17.78
N GLN A 99 9.16 1.90 -17.43
CA GLN A 99 9.79 1.79 -16.11
C GLN A 99 9.29 2.82 -15.09
N ALA A 100 8.61 3.88 -15.51
CA ALA A 100 8.16 4.93 -14.60
C ALA A 100 7.21 4.37 -13.55
N ASN A 101 7.37 4.81 -12.31
CA ASN A 101 6.32 4.60 -11.31
C ASN A 101 5.17 5.59 -11.59
N PHE A 102 4.07 5.42 -10.89
CA PHE A 102 2.99 6.41 -10.85
C PHE A 102 2.67 6.77 -9.41
N ILE A 103 2.33 8.03 -9.19
CA ILE A 103 1.71 8.51 -7.95
C ILE A 103 0.24 8.79 -8.20
N THR A 104 -0.52 8.86 -7.11
CA THR A 104 -1.84 9.47 -7.11
C THR A 104 -1.88 10.67 -6.18
N ALA A 105 -2.51 11.75 -6.64
CA ALA A 105 -2.72 12.96 -5.87
C ALA A 105 -3.91 12.77 -4.89
N THR A 106 -3.65 12.95 -3.60
CA THR A 106 -4.64 12.77 -2.53
C THR A 106 -5.35 14.09 -2.17
N GLY A 107 -6.44 14.01 -1.39
CA GLY A 107 -7.19 15.17 -0.87
C GLY A 107 -8.13 15.86 -1.84
N MET A 108 -8.40 15.24 -3.00
CA MET A 108 -9.44 15.70 -3.94
C MET A 108 -10.60 14.71 -4.02
N VAL A 109 -10.29 13.42 -4.22
CA VAL A 109 -11.27 12.34 -4.39
C VAL A 109 -11.09 11.27 -3.33
N HIS A 110 -9.83 11.01 -2.95
CA HIS A 110 -9.45 9.99 -2.01
C HIS A 110 -8.33 10.52 -1.11
N ASP A 111 -8.22 9.92 0.06
CA ASP A 111 -7.07 10.09 0.96
C ASP A 111 -6.40 8.73 1.19
N VAL A 112 -5.22 8.76 1.80
CA VAL A 112 -4.51 7.54 2.19
C VAL A 112 -4.03 7.62 3.63
N LEU A 113 -4.42 6.62 4.43
CA LEU A 113 -3.88 6.39 5.76
C LEU A 113 -2.65 5.47 5.63
N ASP A 114 -1.47 6.02 5.91
CA ASP A 114 -0.17 5.35 5.85
C ASP A 114 0.28 4.97 7.27
N VAL A 115 0.44 3.68 7.54
CA VAL A 115 0.83 3.12 8.85
C VAL A 115 2.02 2.15 8.72
N PRO A 116 2.77 1.87 9.80
CA PRO A 116 3.78 0.80 9.79
C PRO A 116 3.18 -0.54 9.35
N LEU A 117 3.92 -1.33 8.56
CA LEU A 117 3.40 -2.54 7.93
C LEU A 117 2.79 -3.53 8.93
N GLU A 118 3.50 -3.80 10.04
CA GLU A 118 3.02 -4.75 11.06
C GLU A 118 1.74 -4.25 11.76
N ALA A 119 1.67 -2.94 12.06
CA ALA A 119 0.49 -2.32 12.64
C ALA A 119 -0.70 -2.40 11.66
N GLY A 120 -0.47 -2.05 10.40
CA GLY A 120 -1.47 -2.11 9.34
C GLY A 120 -2.00 -3.52 9.09
N ALA A 121 -1.13 -4.53 9.04
CA ALA A 121 -1.53 -5.92 8.88
C ALA A 121 -2.44 -6.39 10.03
N SER A 122 -2.05 -6.10 11.27
CA SER A 122 -2.86 -6.39 12.46
C SER A 122 -4.21 -5.67 12.45
N ALA A 123 -4.23 -4.39 12.07
CA ALA A 123 -5.46 -3.61 11.94
C ALA A 123 -6.38 -4.16 10.83
N LEU A 124 -5.82 -4.51 9.68
CA LEU A 124 -6.56 -5.08 8.56
C LEU A 124 -7.28 -6.37 8.96
N ASP A 125 -6.59 -7.28 9.64
CA ASP A 125 -7.19 -8.52 10.13
C ASP A 125 -8.36 -8.25 11.10
N ARG A 126 -8.18 -7.29 12.03
CA ARG A 126 -9.24 -6.88 12.98
C ARG A 126 -10.46 -6.28 12.27
N LEU A 127 -10.24 -5.37 11.34
CA LEU A 127 -11.31 -4.70 10.57
C LEU A 127 -12.12 -5.72 9.76
N LEU A 128 -11.44 -6.62 9.06
CA LEU A 128 -12.09 -7.67 8.28
C LEU A 128 -12.84 -8.67 9.16
N ALA A 129 -12.27 -9.06 10.30
CA ALA A 129 -12.95 -9.94 11.27
C ALA A 129 -14.21 -9.28 11.87
N ALA A 130 -14.21 -7.95 12.02
CA ALA A 130 -15.34 -7.17 12.48
C ALA A 130 -16.39 -6.88 11.38
N GLY A 131 -16.12 -7.25 10.13
CA GLY A 131 -17.00 -6.97 8.99
C GLY A 131 -17.04 -5.49 8.59
N VAL A 132 -16.04 -4.70 8.98
CA VAL A 132 -15.90 -3.30 8.54
C VAL A 132 -15.52 -3.30 7.06
N GLU A 133 -16.12 -2.41 6.29
CA GLU A 133 -15.77 -2.23 4.89
C GLU A 133 -14.37 -1.61 4.78
N VAL A 134 -13.45 -2.35 4.14
CA VAL A 134 -12.09 -1.90 3.89
C VAL A 134 -11.88 -1.80 2.39
N GLY A 135 -11.44 -0.63 1.95
CA GLY A 135 -11.16 -0.31 0.56
C GLY A 135 -9.88 -0.95 0.01
N PRO A 136 -9.29 -0.35 -1.03
CA PRO A 136 -8.01 -0.75 -1.55
C PRO A 136 -6.92 -0.60 -0.49
N VAL A 137 -6.02 -1.59 -0.42
CA VAL A 137 -4.91 -1.61 0.53
C VAL A 137 -3.65 -2.01 -0.21
N ALA A 138 -2.59 -1.23 -0.06
CA ALA A 138 -1.29 -1.53 -0.64
C ALA A 138 -0.23 -1.73 0.44
N GLU A 139 0.71 -2.63 0.18
CA GLU A 139 1.95 -2.74 0.94
C GLU A 139 3.03 -1.95 0.18
N SER A 140 3.70 -1.04 0.88
CA SER A 140 4.93 -0.39 0.40
C SER A 140 6.12 -1.03 1.12
N GLY A 141 6.90 -1.80 0.36
CA GLY A 141 8.10 -2.45 0.86
C GLY A 141 9.11 -1.47 1.48
N GLY A 142 9.81 -1.97 2.49
CA GLY A 142 10.83 -1.25 3.24
C GLY A 142 11.56 -2.20 4.18
N THR A 143 12.66 -1.73 4.78
CA THR A 143 13.37 -2.47 5.83
C THR A 143 12.98 -1.92 7.20
N GLY A 144 12.59 -2.79 8.13
CA GLY A 144 12.22 -2.37 9.48
C GLY A 144 11.01 -1.42 9.49
N ASP A 145 11.18 -0.27 10.15
CA ASP A 145 10.16 0.77 10.29
C ASP A 145 9.78 1.50 8.99
N GLN A 146 10.57 1.31 7.92
CA GLN A 146 10.29 1.87 6.60
C GLN A 146 9.24 1.09 5.81
N ALA A 147 8.91 -0.14 6.23
CA ALA A 147 7.85 -0.91 5.60
C ALA A 147 6.49 -0.35 6.03
N ARG A 148 5.61 -0.07 5.07
CA ARG A 148 4.35 0.64 5.30
C ARG A 148 3.17 -0.09 4.67
N MET A 149 1.99 0.10 5.25
CA MET A 149 0.71 -0.30 4.67
C MET A 149 -0.14 0.94 4.42
N LEU A 150 -0.70 1.05 3.22
CA LEU A 150 -1.45 2.19 2.72
C LEU A 150 -2.92 1.81 2.57
N PHE A 151 -3.81 2.46 3.31
CA PHE A 151 -5.26 2.27 3.22
C PHE A 151 -5.88 3.42 2.44
N PHE A 152 -6.49 3.12 1.29
CA PHE A 152 -7.12 4.12 0.44
C PHE A 152 -8.58 4.31 0.89
N THR A 153 -8.95 5.56 1.16
CA THR A 153 -10.26 5.94 1.69
C THR A 153 -10.88 7.05 0.86
N ALA A 154 -12.17 7.33 1.06
CA ALA A 154 -12.77 8.54 0.54
C ALA A 154 -12.02 9.76 1.14
N THR A 155 -12.01 10.86 0.40
CA THR A 155 -11.47 12.12 0.93
C THR A 155 -12.27 12.56 2.16
N ARG A 156 -11.58 13.02 3.21
CA ARG A 156 -12.24 13.67 4.36
C ARG A 156 -12.70 15.09 4.05
N GLY A 157 -12.17 15.69 2.99
CA GLY A 157 -12.51 17.05 2.57
C GLY A 157 -13.85 17.10 1.85
N THR A 158 -14.57 18.21 1.98
CA THR A 158 -15.73 18.55 1.15
C THR A 158 -15.24 19.23 -0.13
N PRO A 159 -15.22 18.55 -1.31
CA PRO A 159 -14.66 19.14 -2.53
C PRO A 159 -15.44 20.35 -3.03
N GLU A 160 -16.66 20.53 -2.55
CA GLU A 160 -17.59 21.60 -2.93
C GLU A 160 -17.42 22.88 -2.10
N ASP A 161 -16.73 22.82 -0.96
CA ASP A 161 -16.49 23.96 -0.08
C ASP A 161 -15.01 24.00 0.35
N GLU A 162 -14.18 24.69 -0.43
CA GLU A 162 -12.75 24.82 -0.14
C GLU A 162 -12.47 25.48 1.22
N ASP A 163 -13.42 26.24 1.78
CA ASP A 163 -13.29 26.97 3.04
C ASP A 163 -13.61 26.09 4.28
N GLU A 164 -14.19 24.90 4.09
CA GLU A 164 -14.43 23.92 5.16
C GLU A 164 -13.22 23.00 5.44
N TRP A 165 -12.15 23.13 4.64
CA TRP A 165 -10.93 22.35 4.86
C TRP A 165 -10.17 22.85 6.09
N TRP A 166 -9.91 21.94 7.04
CA TRP A 166 -9.12 22.21 8.24
C TRP A 166 -7.88 21.30 8.33
N PRO A 167 -6.69 21.84 8.66
CA PRO A 167 -5.48 21.05 8.87
C PRO A 167 -5.58 20.19 10.14
N CYS A 168 -5.05 18.98 10.10
CA CYS A 168 -4.98 18.04 11.21
C CYS A 168 -3.52 17.68 11.52
N GLU A 169 -3.19 17.39 12.79
CA GLU A 169 -1.83 16.96 13.18
C GLU A 169 -1.36 15.66 12.50
N LEU A 170 -2.28 14.91 11.91
CA LEU A 170 -1.98 13.69 11.14
C LEU A 170 -1.72 13.97 9.66
N ASP A 171 -1.98 15.20 9.16
CA ASP A 171 -1.76 15.55 7.77
C ASP A 171 -0.27 15.42 7.41
N CYS A 172 0.04 14.52 6.48
CA CYS A 172 1.40 14.26 6.05
C CYS A 172 1.66 14.87 4.67
N HIS A 173 2.69 15.70 4.61
CA HIS A 173 3.24 16.23 3.36
C HIS A 173 4.54 15.50 3.00
N PRO A 174 4.90 15.43 1.70
CA PRO A 174 6.13 14.80 1.26
C PRO A 174 7.40 15.31 1.98
N GLU A 175 7.41 16.58 2.40
CA GLU A 175 8.50 17.17 3.19
C GLU A 175 8.53 16.78 4.68
N THR A 176 7.44 16.28 5.27
CA THR A 176 7.32 16.00 6.72
C THR A 176 7.20 14.53 7.06
N MET A 177 7.48 13.62 6.11
CA MET A 177 7.31 12.17 6.32
C MET A 177 8.06 11.66 7.56
N ASP A 178 9.28 12.15 7.81
CA ASP A 178 10.11 11.70 8.95
C ASP A 178 9.59 12.19 10.32
N GLU A 179 8.68 13.16 10.35
CA GLU A 179 8.11 13.74 11.58
C GLU A 179 6.99 12.87 12.18
N HIS A 180 6.46 11.92 11.40
CA HIS A 180 5.34 11.06 11.77
C HIS A 180 5.66 9.58 11.52
N PRO A 181 6.45 8.90 12.37
CA PRO A 181 6.79 7.48 12.19
C PRO A 181 5.59 6.53 12.43
N GLY A 182 4.56 7.01 13.15
CA GLY A 182 3.32 6.28 13.40
C GLY A 182 2.35 6.35 12.21
N LEU A 183 1.10 6.75 12.49
CA LEU A 183 0.08 6.95 11.47
C LEU A 183 0.28 8.30 10.76
N ARG A 184 0.17 8.28 9.43
CA ARG A 184 0.18 9.45 8.55
C ARG A 184 -1.11 9.49 7.75
N TRP A 185 -1.62 10.69 7.49
CA TRP A 185 -2.78 10.91 6.65
C TRP A 185 -2.40 11.76 5.44
N HIS A 186 -2.28 11.11 4.28
CA HIS A 186 -2.06 11.80 3.01
C HIS A 186 -3.40 12.38 2.52
N CYS A 187 -3.59 13.68 2.79
CA CYS A 187 -4.76 14.46 2.39
C CYS A 187 -4.38 15.43 1.24
N ARG A 188 -4.89 16.68 1.29
CA ARG A 188 -4.66 17.72 0.28
C ARG A 188 -3.19 18.06 0.16
N GLY A 189 -2.73 18.18 -1.09
CA GLY A 189 -1.34 18.53 -1.39
C GLY A 189 -0.33 17.40 -1.13
N SER A 190 -0.81 16.17 -0.91
CA SER A 190 0.02 14.99 -0.74
C SER A 190 -0.14 14.00 -1.90
N TYR A 191 0.69 12.96 -1.89
CA TYR A 191 0.62 11.88 -2.86
C TYR A 191 1.18 10.60 -2.26
N VAL A 192 0.79 9.46 -2.85
CA VAL A 192 1.44 8.17 -2.61
C VAL A 192 1.71 7.46 -3.93
N LEU A 193 2.63 6.50 -3.93
CA LEU A 193 2.86 5.61 -5.07
C LEU A 193 1.65 4.68 -5.28
N VAL A 194 1.30 4.46 -6.55
CA VAL A 194 0.24 3.54 -6.96
C VAL A 194 0.86 2.22 -7.42
N PRO A 195 0.42 1.08 -6.89
CA PRO A 195 0.85 -0.22 -7.39
C PRO A 195 0.46 -0.47 -8.87
N PRO A 196 1.34 -1.10 -9.66
CA PRO A 196 2.66 -1.59 -9.27
C PRO A 196 3.70 -0.46 -9.33
N ALA A 197 4.49 -0.31 -8.27
CA ALA A 197 5.64 0.62 -8.25
C ALA A 197 6.90 -0.10 -7.75
N ALA A 198 8.04 0.17 -8.40
CA ALA A 198 9.32 -0.38 -8.01
C ALA A 198 10.04 0.55 -7.02
N LEU A 199 10.70 -0.02 -6.02
CA LEU A 199 11.49 0.68 -5.02
C LEU A 199 12.94 0.17 -5.04
N PRO A 200 13.92 0.90 -4.47
CA PRO A 200 15.28 0.40 -4.36
C PRO A 200 15.37 -0.93 -3.59
N GLY A 201 16.31 -1.81 -3.97
CA GLY A 201 16.61 -3.03 -3.21
C GLY A 201 15.62 -4.18 -3.41
N ASP A 202 15.12 -4.38 -4.63
CA ASP A 202 14.12 -5.40 -4.99
C ASP A 202 12.78 -5.28 -4.22
N LEU A 203 12.53 -4.10 -3.63
CA LEU A 203 11.29 -3.75 -2.96
C LEU A 203 10.27 -3.21 -3.98
N ALA A 204 8.98 -3.25 -3.61
CA ALA A 204 7.90 -2.76 -4.45
C ALA A 204 6.73 -2.22 -3.61
N VAL A 205 5.84 -1.48 -4.27
CA VAL A 205 4.50 -1.19 -3.77
C VAL A 205 3.51 -2.08 -4.51
N THR A 206 2.74 -2.89 -3.77
CA THR A 206 1.84 -3.92 -4.32
C THR A 206 0.46 -3.88 -3.68
N TRP A 207 -0.59 -4.20 -4.43
CA TRP A 207 -1.94 -4.31 -3.88
C TRP A 207 -2.07 -5.57 -3.01
N ILE A 208 -2.51 -5.39 -1.76
CA ILE A 208 -3.01 -6.45 -0.87
C ILE A 208 -4.51 -6.64 -1.08
N ARG A 209 -5.23 -5.53 -1.25
CA ARG A 209 -6.64 -5.46 -1.69
C ARG A 209 -6.70 -4.50 -2.86
N GLY A 210 -7.29 -4.92 -3.98
CA GLY A 210 -7.26 -4.16 -5.22
C GLY A 210 -8.27 -3.02 -5.28
N THR A 211 -8.26 -2.31 -6.41
CA THR A 211 -9.10 -1.12 -6.64
C THR A 211 -10.56 -1.44 -6.97
N GLU A 212 -10.92 -2.73 -7.00
CA GLU A 212 -12.31 -3.22 -7.07
C GLU A 212 -13.10 -2.97 -5.78
N HIS A 213 -12.42 -2.69 -4.66
CA HIS A 213 -13.07 -2.33 -3.40
C HIS A 213 -13.38 -0.83 -3.37
N PRO A 214 -14.59 -0.41 -2.96
CA PRO A 214 -14.94 0.99 -2.86
C PRO A 214 -14.11 1.69 -1.78
N LEU A 215 -13.96 3.01 -1.91
CA LEU A 215 -13.28 3.84 -0.93
C LEU A 215 -14.18 4.05 0.30
N PRO A 216 -13.85 3.52 1.49
CA PRO A 216 -14.66 3.71 2.69
C PRO A 216 -14.47 5.11 3.27
N ASP A 217 -15.38 5.52 4.16
CA ASP A 217 -15.17 6.69 5.01
C ASP A 217 -13.92 6.46 5.90
N PRO A 218 -12.90 7.35 5.87
CA PRO A 218 -11.69 7.19 6.65
C PRO A 218 -11.94 7.05 8.16
N LEU A 219 -12.97 7.72 8.69
CA LEU A 219 -13.28 7.70 10.12
C LEU A 219 -13.61 6.29 10.62
N THR A 220 -14.11 5.41 9.75
CA THR A 220 -14.42 4.01 10.09
C THR A 220 -13.17 3.17 10.38
N LEU A 221 -12.00 3.61 9.91
CA LEU A 221 -10.73 2.89 10.06
C LEU A 221 -9.83 3.49 11.16
N LEU A 222 -9.98 4.79 11.44
CA LEU A 222 -9.03 5.56 12.26
C LEU A 222 -8.79 4.98 13.64
N GLU A 223 -9.84 4.61 14.38
CA GLU A 223 -9.69 4.08 15.74
C GLU A 223 -8.84 2.81 15.74
N THR A 224 -9.16 1.85 14.87
CA THR A 224 -8.45 0.57 14.80
C THR A 224 -7.01 0.73 14.34
N LEU A 225 -6.76 1.63 13.38
CA LEU A 225 -5.41 1.93 12.90
C LEU A 225 -4.57 2.65 13.97
N THR A 226 -5.17 3.60 14.70
CA THR A 226 -4.49 4.33 15.78
C THR A 226 -4.11 3.39 16.91
N ASP A 227 -5.03 2.53 17.34
CA ASP A 227 -4.78 1.50 18.35
C ASP A 227 -3.63 0.56 17.95
N ALA A 228 -3.64 0.09 16.69
CA ALA A 228 -2.61 -0.80 16.19
C ALA A 228 -1.23 -0.12 16.13
N CYS A 229 -1.19 1.14 15.70
CA CYS A 229 0.04 1.94 15.71
C CYS A 229 0.58 2.16 17.13
N ALA A 230 -0.29 2.45 18.10
CA ALA A 230 0.11 2.61 19.50
C ALA A 230 0.67 1.30 20.08
N ALA A 231 0.02 0.17 19.80
CA ALA A 231 0.51 -1.15 20.22
C ALA A 231 1.86 -1.50 19.59
N TYR A 232 2.03 -1.19 18.30
CA TYR A 232 3.29 -1.38 17.57
C TYR A 232 4.43 -0.54 18.16
N ALA A 233 4.19 0.75 18.43
CA ALA A 233 5.20 1.63 19.03
C ALA A 233 5.71 1.10 20.38
N VAL A 234 4.79 0.63 21.24
CA VAL A 234 5.14 0.03 22.55
C VAL A 234 5.96 -1.26 22.38
N ALA A 235 5.69 -2.06 21.34
CA ALA A 235 6.44 -3.27 21.06
C ALA A 235 7.85 -2.96 20.51
N ALA A 236 7.96 -1.96 19.64
CA ALA A 236 9.22 -1.50 19.07
C ALA A 236 10.18 -0.98 20.16
N ASP A 237 9.67 -0.16 21.09
CA ASP A 237 10.44 0.37 22.22
C ASP A 237 10.95 -0.71 23.18
N ARG A 238 10.27 -1.87 23.24
CA ARG A 238 10.67 -3.01 24.08
C ARG A 238 11.70 -3.92 23.42
N SER A 239 11.95 -3.77 22.12
CA SER A 239 13.01 -4.52 21.45
C SER A 239 14.37 -3.93 21.83
N PRO A 240 15.30 -4.71 22.43
CA PRO A 240 16.62 -4.22 22.73
C PRO A 240 17.32 -3.86 21.42
N SER A 241 17.55 -2.56 21.20
CA SER A 241 18.50 -2.08 20.20
C SER A 241 19.79 -2.88 20.38
N ALA A 242 20.21 -3.60 19.34
CA ALA A 242 21.46 -4.33 19.35
C ALA A 242 22.60 -3.32 19.57
N ALA A 243 23.01 -3.18 20.83
CA ALA A 243 24.16 -2.40 21.23
C ALA A 243 25.37 -3.00 20.50
N TRP A 244 25.85 -2.28 19.49
CA TRP A 244 27.06 -2.63 18.76
C TRP A 244 28.22 -2.81 19.74
N PRO A 245 29.07 -3.85 19.60
CA PRO A 245 30.18 -4.04 20.51
C PRO A 245 31.26 -2.99 20.22
N LEU A 246 31.53 -2.14 21.21
CA LEU A 246 32.75 -1.33 21.25
C LEU A 246 33.92 -2.28 21.55
N SER A 247 34.65 -2.67 20.51
CA SER A 247 35.94 -3.36 20.65
C SER A 247 36.92 -2.46 21.41
N ARG A 248 37.54 -3.05 22.44
CA ARG A 248 38.54 -2.43 23.33
C ARG A 248 39.88 -2.19 22.65
#